data_AF-A0A1A6BPD2-F1
#
_entry.id   AF-A0A1A6BPD2-F1
#
_cell.length_a   1.000
_cell.length_b   1.000
_cell.length_c   1.000
_cell.angle_alpha   90.00
_cell.angle_beta   90.00
_cell.angle_gamma   90.00
#
_symmetry.space_group_name_H-M   'P 1'
#
loop_
_entity.id
_entity.type
_entity.pdbx_description
1 polymer ?
#
loop_
_entity_poly.entity_id
_entity_poly.type
_entity_poly.pdbx_seq_one_letter_code
_entity_poly.pdbx_strand_id
1 'polypeptide(L)'
;MKPGTVQTASMYTMAKPTTAQVFAANGPFVGTHEQGAFLAELNAAFNRGVAISPDQWANVAGYYPTGGRWNNWAQFFHANSIANLAYGFPFDDVNNQSSVLILPNPQPPTQLSFVLN
;
A
#
# COMPACT_ATOMS: atom_id res chain seq x y z
N MET A 1 13.65 -0.55 -36.53
CA MET A 1 12.67 0.08 -35.61
C MET A 1 11.62 -0.95 -35.30
N LYS A 2 11.45 -1.36 -34.03
CA LYS A 2 10.38 -2.29 -33.63
C LYS A 2 9.06 -1.53 -33.66
N PRO A 3 8.00 -2.01 -34.32
CA PRO A 3 6.71 -1.34 -34.31
C PRO A 3 6.22 -1.22 -32.85
N GLY A 4 5.84 -0.01 -32.45
CA GLY A 4 5.27 0.24 -31.13
C GLY A 4 3.94 -0.50 -31.02
N THR A 5 3.84 -1.41 -30.07
CA THR A 5 2.59 -2.11 -29.75
C THR A 5 1.57 -1.06 -29.32
N VAL A 6 0.42 -1.02 -29.99
CA VAL A 6 -0.73 -0.24 -29.52
C VAL A 6 -1.15 -0.82 -28.17
N GLN A 7 -0.95 -0.08 -27.08
CA GLN A 7 -1.38 -0.49 -25.75
C GLN A 7 -2.89 -0.31 -25.69
N THR A 8 -3.64 -1.38 -25.92
CA THR A 8 -5.08 -1.39 -25.69
C THR A 8 -5.33 -1.13 -24.21
N ALA A 9 -6.04 -0.06 -23.87
CA ALA A 9 -6.37 0.24 -22.49
C ALA A 9 -7.29 -0.85 -21.93
N SER A 10 -6.85 -1.55 -20.89
CA SER A 10 -7.69 -2.47 -20.12
C SER A 10 -8.59 -1.66 -19.19
N MET A 11 -9.90 -1.89 -19.27
CA MET A 11 -10.89 -1.25 -18.40
C MET A 11 -11.37 -2.24 -17.35
N TYR A 12 -11.32 -1.85 -16.08
CA TYR A 12 -11.83 -2.63 -14.96
C TYR A 12 -12.92 -1.86 -14.22
N THR A 13 -13.92 -2.58 -13.70
CA THR A 13 -14.98 -2.01 -12.87
C THR A 13 -14.87 -2.53 -11.45
N MET A 14 -15.13 -1.67 -10.45
CA MET A 14 -15.24 -2.06 -9.05
C MET A 14 -16.52 -1.50 -8.42
N ALA A 15 -17.12 -2.25 -7.50
CA ALA A 15 -18.19 -1.72 -6.67
C ALA A 15 -17.63 -0.71 -5.66
N LYS A 16 -18.45 0.27 -5.26
CA LYS A 16 -18.09 1.21 -4.19
C LYS A 16 -17.84 0.43 -2.88
N PRO A 17 -16.65 0.54 -2.26
CA PRO A 17 -16.35 -0.19 -1.04
C PRO A 17 -17.01 0.46 0.18
N THR A 18 -17.29 -0.37 1.17
CA THR A 18 -17.62 0.05 2.54
C THR A 18 -16.36 0.33 3.35
N THR A 19 -16.48 1.05 4.46
CA THR A 19 -15.35 1.27 5.39
C THR A 19 -14.73 -0.05 5.86
N ALA A 20 -15.54 -1.04 6.23
CA ALA A 20 -15.04 -2.34 6.68
C ALA A 20 -14.21 -3.04 5.59
N GLN A 21 -14.63 -2.95 4.33
CA GLN A 21 -13.90 -3.53 3.19
C GLN A 21 -12.60 -2.79 2.88
N VAL A 22 -12.56 -1.46 3.09
CA VAL A 22 -11.30 -0.69 2.98
C VAL A 22 -10.28 -1.18 4.00
N PHE A 23 -10.68 -1.32 5.27
CA PHE A 23 -9.78 -1.73 6.34
C PHE A 23 -9.33 -3.20 6.23
N ALA A 24 -10.23 -4.08 5.77
CA ALA A 24 -9.94 -5.51 5.59
C ALA A 24 -9.33 -5.84 4.22
N ALA A 25 -9.25 -4.87 3.30
CA ALA A 25 -8.82 -5.04 1.91
C ALA A 25 -9.50 -6.23 1.18
N ASN A 26 -10.81 -6.41 1.42
CA ASN A 26 -11.58 -7.51 0.87
C ASN A 26 -12.75 -7.01 0.00
N GLY A 27 -13.53 -7.96 -0.54
CA GLY A 27 -14.68 -7.62 -1.41
C GLY A 27 -14.22 -6.89 -2.67
N PRO A 28 -14.61 -5.61 -2.90
CA PRO A 28 -14.25 -4.87 -4.13
C PRO A 28 -12.75 -4.66 -4.36
N PHE A 29 -11.90 -4.94 -3.37
CA PHE A 29 -10.44 -4.88 -3.49
C PHE A 29 -9.80 -6.21 -3.93
N VAL A 30 -10.59 -7.25 -4.17
CA VAL A 30 -10.08 -8.55 -4.67
C VAL A 30 -10.15 -8.58 -6.20
N GLY A 31 -9.00 -8.75 -6.84
CA GLY A 31 -8.87 -8.90 -8.28
C GLY A 31 -7.71 -9.82 -8.64
N THR A 32 -7.54 -10.10 -9.93
CA THR A 32 -6.44 -10.92 -10.45
C THR A 32 -5.49 -10.07 -11.30
N HIS A 33 -4.23 -10.51 -11.42
CA HIS A 33 -3.22 -9.88 -12.28
C HIS A 33 -3.14 -8.35 -12.13
N GLU A 34 -3.24 -7.61 -13.23
CA GLU A 34 -3.11 -6.14 -13.27
C GLU A 34 -4.23 -5.46 -12.47
N GLN A 35 -5.44 -6.03 -12.46
CA GLN A 35 -6.54 -5.50 -11.63
C GLN A 35 -6.20 -5.63 -10.15
N GLY A 36 -5.67 -6.79 -9.73
CA GLY A 36 -5.27 -7.01 -8.34
C GLY A 36 -4.18 -6.04 -7.90
N ALA A 37 -3.17 -5.83 -8.73
CA ALA A 37 -2.10 -4.86 -8.46
C ALA A 37 -2.65 -3.43 -8.31
N PHE A 38 -3.52 -2.99 -9.21
CA PHE A 38 -4.17 -1.69 -9.10
C PHE A 38 -5.06 -1.57 -7.85
N LEU A 39 -5.80 -2.61 -7.49
CA LEU A 39 -6.67 -2.60 -6.31
C LEU A 39 -5.88 -2.54 -4.99
N ALA A 40 -4.67 -3.12 -4.95
CA ALA A 40 -3.77 -2.98 -3.81
C ALA A 40 -3.32 -1.51 -3.65
N GLU A 41 -2.88 -0.87 -4.73
CA GLU A 41 -2.51 0.55 -4.76
C GLU A 41 -3.67 1.45 -4.31
N LEU A 42 -4.87 1.21 -4.86
CA LEU A 42 -6.07 1.96 -4.50
C LEU A 42 -6.45 1.75 -3.02
N ASN A 43 -6.36 0.52 -2.50
CA ASN A 43 -6.64 0.25 -1.09
C ASN A 43 -5.66 0.98 -0.16
N ALA A 44 -4.37 0.99 -0.52
CA ALA A 44 -3.36 1.76 0.22
C ALA A 44 -3.67 3.26 0.19
N ALA A 45 -4.03 3.80 -0.97
CA ALA A 45 -4.43 5.20 -1.09
C ALA A 45 -5.67 5.55 -0.27
N PHE A 46 -6.66 4.65 -0.15
CA PHE A 46 -7.80 4.83 0.76
C PHE A 46 -7.37 4.89 2.22
N ASN A 47 -6.55 3.94 2.67
CA ASN A 47 -6.05 3.91 4.04
C ASN A 47 -5.20 5.14 4.38
N ARG A 48 -4.43 5.65 3.41
CA ARG A 48 -3.55 6.83 3.55
C ARG A 48 -4.26 8.16 3.33
N GLY A 49 -5.54 8.15 2.94
CA GLY A 49 -6.34 9.37 2.73
C GLY A 49 -6.03 10.14 1.44
N VAL A 50 -5.41 9.49 0.45
CA VAL A 50 -4.97 10.09 -0.83
C VAL A 50 -5.64 9.46 -2.05
N ALA A 51 -6.70 8.67 -1.87
CA ALA A 51 -7.41 7.97 -2.96
C ALA A 51 -7.90 8.89 -4.10
N ILE A 52 -8.17 10.16 -3.82
CA ILE A 52 -8.61 11.17 -4.81
C ILE A 52 -7.45 12.04 -5.35
N SER A 53 -6.22 11.75 -4.96
CA SER A 53 -5.00 12.46 -5.37
C SER A 53 -3.96 11.46 -5.87
N PRO A 54 -4.12 10.89 -7.08
CA PRO A 54 -3.21 9.86 -7.63
C PRO A 54 -1.74 10.27 -7.68
N ASP A 55 -1.48 11.56 -7.87
CA ASP A 55 -0.15 12.17 -7.81
C ASP A 55 0.53 12.03 -6.43
N GLN A 56 -0.26 11.79 -5.38
CA GLN A 56 0.22 11.59 -4.02
C GLN A 56 0.35 10.12 -3.62
N TRP A 57 -0.04 9.15 -4.47
CA TRP A 57 -0.03 7.71 -4.10
C TRP A 57 1.37 7.16 -3.82
N ALA A 58 2.41 7.80 -4.37
CA ALA A 58 3.80 7.47 -4.10
C ALA A 58 4.54 8.51 -3.24
N ASN A 59 3.85 9.56 -2.78
CA ASN A 59 4.46 10.61 -1.96
C ASN A 59 4.16 10.39 -0.47
N VAL A 60 5.13 9.80 0.25
CA VAL A 60 5.00 9.52 1.69
C VAL A 60 4.66 10.76 2.51
N ALA A 61 5.21 11.93 2.15
CA ALA A 61 4.92 13.19 2.86
C ALA A 61 3.47 13.69 2.67
N GLY A 62 2.76 13.18 1.67
CA GLY A 62 1.35 13.49 1.39
C GLY A 62 0.36 12.58 2.12
N TYR A 63 0.82 11.49 2.74
CA TYR A 63 -0.06 10.56 3.45
C TYR A 63 -0.61 11.16 4.74
N TYR A 64 -1.82 10.73 5.10
CA TYR A 64 -2.53 11.16 6.32
C TYR A 64 -2.71 12.69 6.41
N PRO A 65 -3.21 13.35 5.35
CA PRO A 65 -3.30 14.81 5.31
C PRO A 65 -4.24 15.36 6.40
N THR A 66 -3.89 16.53 6.93
CA THR A 66 -4.72 17.25 7.91
C THR A 66 -6.11 17.53 7.35
N GLY A 67 -7.15 17.32 8.18
CA GLY A 67 -8.55 17.53 7.78
C GLY A 67 -9.13 16.46 6.86
N GLY A 68 -8.32 15.48 6.44
CA GLY A 68 -8.77 14.33 5.65
C GLY A 68 -9.44 13.23 6.49
N ARG A 69 -9.90 12.18 5.81
CA ARG A 69 -10.32 10.91 6.42
C ARG A 69 -9.34 9.83 5.98
N TRP A 70 -8.76 9.14 6.95
CA TRP A 70 -7.72 8.13 6.75
C TRP A 70 -7.69 7.16 7.93
N ASN A 71 -6.91 6.10 7.80
CA ASN A 71 -6.73 5.08 8.83
C ASN A 71 -5.78 5.59 9.93
N ASN A 72 -6.35 6.09 11.02
CA ASN A 72 -5.58 6.66 12.13
C ASN A 72 -4.82 5.64 12.96
N TRP A 73 -5.27 4.39 12.94
CA TRP A 73 -4.53 3.28 13.51
C TRP A 73 -3.20 3.09 12.78
N ALA A 74 -3.20 2.99 11.45
CA ALA A 74 -1.98 2.83 10.66
C ALA A 74 -1.01 4.01 10.85
N GLN A 75 -1.52 5.25 10.78
CA GLN A 75 -0.72 6.46 10.99
C GLN A 75 0.02 6.46 12.34
N PHE A 76 -0.66 6.01 13.42
CA PHE A 76 -0.04 5.91 14.73
C PHE A 76 1.17 4.96 14.72
N PHE A 77 1.05 3.79 14.09
CA PHE A 77 2.18 2.86 14.02
C PHE A 77 3.32 3.42 13.19
N HIS A 78 3.06 4.06 12.05
CA HIS A 78 4.12 4.72 11.28
C HIS A 78 4.82 5.82 12.09
N ALA A 79 4.08 6.61 12.88
CA ALA A 79 4.68 7.67 13.69
C ALA A 79 5.57 7.14 14.83
N ASN A 80 5.35 5.91 15.29
CA ASN A 80 6.00 5.33 16.47
C ASN A 80 6.87 4.10 16.17
N SER A 81 7.07 3.75 14.90
CA SER A 81 7.91 2.62 14.48
C SER A 81 9.25 3.09 13.94
N ILE A 82 10.24 2.19 13.98
CA ILE A 82 11.59 2.45 13.44
C ILE A 82 11.50 2.83 11.96
N ALA A 83 12.20 3.91 11.59
CA ALA A 83 12.22 4.45 10.23
C ALA A 83 10.83 4.78 9.64
N ASN A 84 9.82 4.93 10.50
CA ASN A 84 8.43 5.14 10.12
C ASN A 84 7.81 4.01 9.28
N LEU A 85 8.35 2.78 9.36
CA LEU A 85 7.85 1.62 8.65
C LEU A 85 6.96 0.76 9.55
N ALA A 86 5.76 0.43 9.08
CA ALA A 86 4.78 -0.34 9.85
C ALA A 86 3.85 -1.14 8.93
N TYR A 87 3.38 -2.30 9.40
CA TYR A 87 2.32 -3.05 8.72
C TYR A 87 0.97 -2.74 9.38
N GLY A 88 0.41 -1.55 9.09
CA GLY A 88 -0.81 -1.06 9.72
C GLY A 88 -2.11 -1.51 9.05
N PHE A 89 -2.05 -1.93 7.79
CA PHE A 89 -3.18 -2.44 7.00
C PHE A 89 -2.68 -3.43 5.91
N PRO A 90 -3.57 -4.20 5.25
CA PRO A 90 -3.16 -5.34 4.42
C PRO A 90 -2.18 -5.05 3.27
N PHE A 91 -2.20 -3.83 2.71
CA PHE A 91 -1.35 -3.41 1.59
C PHE A 91 -0.40 -2.27 1.96
N ASP A 92 0.07 -2.24 3.21
CA ASP A 92 0.99 -1.19 3.65
C ASP A 92 2.40 -1.31 3.03
N ASP A 93 2.70 -2.48 2.45
CA ASP A 93 3.89 -2.73 1.65
C ASP A 93 3.91 -1.92 0.34
N VAL A 94 2.75 -1.46 -0.15
CA VAL A 94 2.67 -0.52 -1.26
C VAL A 94 3.53 0.71 -0.98
N ASN A 95 4.37 1.07 -1.93
CA ASN A 95 5.39 2.13 -1.81
C ASN A 95 6.41 1.87 -0.68
N ASN A 96 6.72 0.60 -0.38
CA ASN A 96 7.73 0.19 0.60
C ASN A 96 7.53 0.76 2.02
N GLN A 97 6.29 0.86 2.50
CA GLN A 97 6.01 1.43 3.83
C GLN A 97 5.79 0.39 4.93
N SER A 98 5.74 -0.90 4.58
CA SER A 98 5.62 -1.95 5.58
C SER A 98 6.92 -2.17 6.35
N SER A 99 6.81 -2.81 7.51
CA SER A 99 7.96 -3.20 8.33
C SER A 99 8.72 -4.43 7.78
N VAL A 100 8.51 -4.80 6.51
CA VAL A 100 9.19 -5.93 5.90
C VAL A 100 10.64 -5.56 5.58
N LEU A 101 11.56 -6.51 5.80
CA LEU A 101 12.93 -6.41 5.35
C LEU A 101 13.19 -7.54 4.35
N ILE A 102 13.51 -7.15 3.10
CA ILE A 102 13.89 -8.09 2.05
C ILE A 102 15.38 -7.88 1.77
N LEU A 103 16.18 -8.91 2.03
CA LEU A 103 17.64 -8.85 1.89
C LEU A 103 18.09 -9.50 0.58
N PRO A 104 18.61 -8.73 -0.40
CA PRO A 104 19.11 -9.28 -1.66
C PRO A 104 20.57 -9.76 -1.53
N ASN A 105 20.89 -10.48 -0.45
CA ASN A 105 22.26 -10.82 -0.11
C ASN A 105 22.63 -12.25 -0.59
N PRO A 106 23.68 -12.43 -1.41
CA PRO A 106 24.17 -13.77 -1.78
C PRO A 106 24.76 -14.56 -0.60
N GLN A 107 25.07 -13.90 0.52
CA GLN A 107 25.51 -14.50 1.78
C GLN A 107 24.50 -14.18 2.89
N PRO A 108 23.40 -14.95 3.01
CA PRO A 108 22.29 -14.60 3.89
C PRO A 108 22.73 -14.48 5.36
N PRO A 109 22.08 -13.61 6.16
CA PRO A 109 22.36 -13.55 7.60
C PRO A 109 22.17 -14.91 8.25
N THR A 110 23.06 -15.24 9.18
CA THR A 110 22.99 -16.48 9.96
C THR A 110 22.18 -16.35 11.24
N GLN A 111 21.71 -15.13 11.56
CA GLN A 111 20.96 -14.83 12.78
C GLN A 111 19.85 -13.82 12.53
N LEU A 112 18.70 -14.08 13.18
CA LEU A 112 17.60 -13.14 13.36
C LEU A 112 17.35 -13.02 14.87
N SER A 113 17.30 -11.80 15.39
CA SER A 113 17.09 -11.53 16.82
C SER A 113 15.81 -10.74 17.05
N PHE A 114 15.07 -11.13 18.08
CA PHE A 114 13.94 -10.34 18.61
C PHE A 114 14.33 -9.83 19.99
N VAL A 115 14.22 -8.52 20.19
CA VAL A 115 14.48 -7.89 21.49
C VAL A 115 13.14 -7.46 22.07
N LEU A 116 12.81 -8.02 23.24
CA LEU A 116 11.65 -7.65 24.03
C LEU A 116 12.16 -6.85 25.24
N ASN A 117 11.80 -5.57 25.32
CA ASN A 117 12.15 -4.69 26.43
C ASN A 117 11.11 -4.77 27.54
#